data_AF-A0A1Y3ENU0-F1
#
_entry.id   AF-A0A1Y3ENU0-F1
#
_cell.length_a   1.000
_cell.length_b   1.000
_cell.length_c   1.000
_cell.angle_alpha   90.00
_cell.angle_beta   90.00
_cell.angle_gamma   90.00
#
_symmetry.space_group_name_H-M   'P 1'
#
loop_
_entity.id
_entity.type
_entity.pdbx_description
1 polymer ?
#
loop_
_entity_poly.entity_id
_entity_poly.type
_entity_poly.pdbx_seq_one_letter_code
_entity_poly.pdbx_strand_id
1 'polypeptide(L)'
;MDGSVIRNNELESSDEDSDTELQVALQQGYLKPGLNITVPKSSAVNNKNGLKKKLEELNKNLPWIERMNVTVSRSKAADDAAKSNDFQLEMNFYNQAKESVKSAFSMIDNEPSLAFRPSDYFAEMVKPDDHMTKV
;
A
#
# COMPACT_ATOMS: atom_id res chain seq x y z
N MET A 1 1.61 7.17 43.54
CA MET A 1 0.75 8.36 43.69
C MET A 1 1.47 9.48 42.95
N ASP A 2 1.11 9.96 41.79
CA ASP A 2 0.09 9.66 40.78
C ASP A 2 0.71 10.23 39.49
N GLY A 3 0.95 9.36 38.52
CA GLY A 3 1.54 9.71 37.23
C GLY A 3 0.51 9.48 36.13
N SER A 4 -0.68 10.05 36.27
CA SER A 4 -1.68 10.12 35.20
C SER A 4 -1.15 11.01 34.08
N VAL A 5 -0.40 10.42 33.15
CA VAL A 5 -0.13 11.04 31.86
C VAL A 5 -1.37 10.84 31.01
N ILE A 6 -2.05 11.96 30.82
CA ILE A 6 -3.25 12.18 30.02
C ILE A 6 -3.15 11.43 28.69
N ARG A 7 -4.07 10.48 28.51
CA ARG A 7 -4.49 9.99 27.20
C ARG A 7 -5.32 11.06 26.50
N ASN A 8 -5.21 11.06 25.18
CA ASN A 8 -6.07 11.71 24.19
C ASN A 8 -5.67 13.14 23.80
N ASN A 9 -4.92 13.23 22.70
CA ASN A 9 -5.40 14.05 21.60
C ASN A 9 -5.23 13.23 20.33
N GLU A 10 -6.22 12.37 20.06
CA GLU A 10 -6.48 11.90 18.71
C GLU A 10 -6.61 13.17 17.87
N LEU A 11 -5.66 13.39 16.95
CA LEU A 11 -5.85 14.35 15.89
C LEU A 11 -6.92 13.77 14.97
N GLU A 12 -8.17 13.91 15.40
CA GLU A 12 -9.28 14.09 14.48
C GLU A 12 -8.87 15.28 13.60
N SER A 13 -8.42 14.97 12.39
CA SER A 13 -8.35 15.92 11.28
C SER A 13 -9.77 16.39 11.03
N SER A 14 -10.23 17.34 11.83
CA SER A 14 -11.51 18.01 11.67
C SER A 14 -11.40 18.86 10.40
N ASP A 15 -12.01 18.38 9.33
CA ASP A 15 -12.27 19.15 8.11
C ASP A 15 -13.06 20.46 8.38
N GLU A 16 -13.48 20.72 9.63
CA GLU A 16 -14.23 21.89 10.08
C GLU A 16 -13.44 23.21 10.04
N ASP A 17 -12.10 23.18 10.12
CA ASP A 17 -11.28 24.40 10.07
C ASP A 17 -11.17 25.01 8.66
N SER A 18 -11.49 24.23 7.63
CA SER A 18 -11.42 24.70 6.23
C SER A 18 -12.51 25.72 5.89
N ASP A 19 -13.73 25.53 6.42
CA ASP A 19 -14.87 26.39 6.13
C ASP A 19 -14.81 27.72 6.93
N THR A 20 -14.27 27.70 8.14
CA THR A 20 -14.07 28.90 8.97
C THR A 20 -12.98 29.81 8.41
N GLU A 21 -11.85 29.26 7.94
CA GLU A 21 -10.79 30.03 7.30
C GLU A 21 -11.26 30.74 6.03
N LEU A 22 -12.07 30.06 5.20
CA LEU A 22 -12.66 30.63 3.98
C LEU A 22 -13.62 31.79 4.28
N GLN A 23 -14.41 31.70 5.35
CA GLN A 23 -15.31 32.78 5.79
C GLN A 23 -14.53 34.02 6.25
N VAL A 24 -13.44 33.81 7.01
CA VAL A 24 -12.54 34.89 7.45
C VAL A 24 -11.87 35.55 6.24
N ALA A 25 -11.39 34.78 5.27
CA ALA A 25 -10.75 35.30 4.06
C ALA A 25 -11.73 36.07 3.15
N LEU A 26 -13.01 35.66 3.09
CA LEU A 26 -14.07 36.41 2.40
C LEU A 26 -14.37 37.74 3.12
N GLN A 27 -14.48 37.71 4.45
CA GLN A 27 -14.73 38.91 5.26
C GLN A 27 -13.58 39.91 5.19
N GLN A 28 -12.34 39.42 5.17
CA GLN A 28 -11.13 40.23 5.01
C GLN A 28 -10.91 40.70 3.57
N GLY A 29 -11.76 40.30 2.61
CA GLY A 29 -11.73 40.73 1.22
C GLY A 29 -10.63 40.08 0.37
N TYR A 30 -9.93 39.07 0.92
CA TYR A 30 -8.97 38.24 0.19
C TYR A 30 -9.66 37.35 -0.84
N LEU A 31 -10.86 36.86 -0.52
CA LEU A 31 -11.74 36.16 -1.46
C LEU A 31 -12.81 37.12 -1.99
N LYS A 32 -13.05 37.10 -3.29
CA LYS A 32 -14.11 37.88 -3.95
C LYS A 32 -15.01 36.94 -4.74
N PRO A 33 -16.33 37.20 -4.85
CA PRO A 33 -17.19 36.48 -5.78
C PRO A 33 -16.61 36.58 -7.20
N GLY A 34 -16.23 35.44 -7.78
CA GLY A 34 -15.56 35.36 -9.09
C GLY A 34 -14.03 35.22 -9.08
N LEU A 35 -13.37 35.24 -7.91
CA LEU A 35 -11.94 34.94 -7.79
C LEU A 35 -11.65 33.42 -7.87
N ASN A 36 -12.65 32.59 -7.59
CA ASN A 36 -12.57 31.14 -7.68
C ASN A 36 -12.86 30.69 -9.12
N ILE A 37 -11.86 30.15 -9.80
CA ILE A 37 -12.02 29.50 -11.09
C ILE A 37 -12.26 28.01 -10.82
N THR A 38 -13.42 27.49 -11.20
CA THR A 38 -13.61 26.04 -11.25
C THR A 38 -12.72 25.49 -12.35
N VAL A 39 -11.56 24.94 -11.98
CA VAL A 39 -10.68 24.30 -12.94
C VAL A 39 -11.41 23.05 -13.45
N PRO A 40 -11.69 22.92 -14.76
CA PRO A 40 -12.29 21.70 -15.26
C PRO A 40 -11.36 20.54 -14.93
N LYS A 41 -11.91 19.47 -14.34
CA LYS A 41 -11.14 18.26 -14.07
C LYS A 41 -10.59 17.76 -15.41
N SER A 42 -9.26 17.82 -15.59
CA SER A 42 -8.63 17.41 -16.83
C SER A 42 -9.00 15.95 -17.13
N SER A 43 -9.33 15.65 -18.39
CA SER A 43 -9.54 14.27 -18.79
C SER A 43 -8.26 13.45 -18.56
N ALA A 44 -8.42 12.23 -18.06
CA ALA A 44 -7.29 11.33 -17.90
C ALA A 44 -6.78 10.90 -19.28
N VAL A 45 -5.72 11.54 -19.78
CA VAL A 45 -5.08 11.18 -21.05
C VAL A 45 -4.03 10.10 -20.80
N ASN A 46 -4.16 8.96 -21.49
CA ASN A 46 -3.16 7.89 -21.44
C ASN A 46 -1.90 8.26 -22.24
N ASN A 47 -1.01 9.04 -21.63
CA ASN A 47 0.27 9.41 -22.20
C ASN A 47 1.30 8.27 -22.09
N LYS A 48 1.23 7.32 -23.03
CA LYS A 48 2.12 6.15 -23.09
C LYS A 48 3.60 6.52 -23.15
N ASN A 49 3.96 7.62 -23.83
CA ASN A 49 5.36 8.04 -23.99
C ASN A 49 5.93 8.57 -22.67
N GLY A 50 5.15 9.38 -21.96
CA GLY A 50 5.51 9.87 -20.62
C GLY A 50 5.66 8.73 -19.61
N LEU A 51 4.76 7.74 -19.64
CA LEU A 51 4.83 6.56 -18.77
C LEU A 51 6.09 5.73 -19.02
N LYS A 52 6.45 5.49 -20.29
CA LYS A 52 7.69 4.76 -20.64
C LYS A 52 8.93 5.50 -20.18
N LYS A 53 8.99 6.82 -20.41
CA LYS A 53 10.11 7.66 -19.95
C LYS A 53 10.27 7.58 -18.44
N LYS A 54 9.17 7.67 -17.68
CA LYS A 54 9.21 7.56 -16.22
C LYS A 54 9.58 6.16 -15.74
N LEU A 55 9.15 5.11 -16.45
CA LEU A 55 9.55 3.75 -16.15
C LEU A 55 11.07 3.58 -16.30
N GLU A 56 11.66 4.13 -17.36
CA GLU A 56 13.12 4.11 -17.56
C GLU A 56 13.86 4.89 -16.46
N GLU A 57 13.34 6.05 -16.04
CA GLU A 57 13.91 6.84 -14.94
C GLU A 57 13.86 6.10 -13.59
N LEU A 58 12.82 5.30 -13.33
CA LEU A 58 12.63 4.56 -12.08
C LEU A 58 13.31 3.19 -12.06
N ASN A 59 13.55 2.60 -13.23
CA ASN A 59 14.10 1.25 -13.35
C ASN A 59 15.58 1.23 -12.97
N LYS A 60 15.89 0.67 -11.79
CA LYS A 60 17.26 0.49 -11.31
C LYS A 60 17.77 -0.91 -11.66
N ASN A 61 18.98 -0.98 -12.19
CA ASN A 61 19.66 -2.25 -12.47
C ASN A 61 20.29 -2.80 -11.18
N LEU A 62 19.47 -3.40 -10.31
CA LEU A 62 19.89 -4.01 -9.05
C LEU A 62 19.86 -5.55 -9.15
N PRO A 63 20.76 -6.25 -8.43
CA PRO A 63 20.65 -7.70 -8.25
C PRO A 63 19.26 -8.08 -7.74
N TRP A 64 18.80 -9.28 -8.09
CA TRP A 64 17.46 -9.73 -7.69
C TRP A 64 17.30 -9.77 -6.16
N ILE A 65 18.35 -10.14 -5.42
CA ILE A 65 18.31 -10.24 -3.96
C ILE A 65 17.98 -8.92 -3.25
N GLU A 66 18.28 -7.77 -3.86
CA GLU A 66 17.92 -6.46 -3.30
C GLU A 66 16.48 -6.06 -3.60
N ARG A 67 15.88 -6.67 -4.62
CA ARG A 67 14.50 -6.39 -5.05
C ARG A 67 13.50 -7.38 -4.46
N MET A 68 13.90 -8.64 -4.32
CA MET A 68 13.11 -9.80 -3.85
C MET A 68 11.71 -9.88 -4.47
N ASN A 69 11.55 -9.39 -5.69
CA ASN A 69 10.26 -9.39 -6.38
C ASN A 69 10.18 -10.59 -7.33
N VAL A 70 9.05 -11.29 -7.31
CA VAL A 70 8.74 -12.39 -8.24
C VAL A 70 7.49 -12.03 -9.01
N THR A 71 7.46 -12.38 -10.29
CA THR A 71 6.29 -12.19 -11.15
C THR A 71 5.85 -13.55 -11.66
N VAL A 72 4.61 -13.91 -11.35
CA VAL A 72 3.97 -15.15 -11.80
C VAL A 72 2.81 -14.81 -12.71
N SER A 73 2.69 -15.55 -13.82
CA SER A 73 1.58 -15.39 -14.75
C SER A 73 0.26 -15.78 -14.09
N ARG A 74 -0.74 -14.90 -14.15
CA ARG A 74 -2.06 -15.12 -13.59
C ARG A 74 -3.14 -14.90 -14.64
N SER A 75 -4.15 -15.77 -14.65
CA SER A 75 -5.29 -15.64 -15.57
C SER A 75 -6.29 -14.61 -15.05
N LYS A 76 -6.29 -13.42 -15.66
CA LYS A 76 -7.30 -12.39 -15.37
C LYS A 76 -8.72 -12.90 -15.61
N ALA A 77 -8.93 -13.75 -16.62
CA ALA A 77 -10.23 -14.33 -16.91
C ALA A 77 -10.74 -15.23 -15.77
N ALA A 78 -9.85 -15.97 -15.11
CA ALA A 78 -10.21 -16.79 -13.95
C ALA A 78 -10.63 -15.92 -12.75
N ASP A 79 -9.97 -14.78 -12.54
CA ASP A 79 -10.35 -13.83 -11.49
C ASP A 79 -11.67 -13.13 -11.79
N ASP A 80 -11.85 -12.70 -13.05
CA ASP A 80 -13.08 -12.06 -13.50
C ASP A 80 -14.29 -12.99 -13.30
N ALA A 81 -14.12 -14.29 -13.56
CA ALA A 81 -15.15 -15.30 -13.32
C ALA A 81 -15.41 -15.56 -11.83
N ALA A 82 -14.40 -15.40 -10.97
CA ALA A 82 -14.50 -15.62 -9.53
C ALA A 82 -14.91 -14.36 -8.74
N LYS A 83 -15.10 -13.19 -9.37
CA LYS A 83 -15.39 -11.91 -8.69
C LYS A 83 -16.55 -11.95 -7.70
N SER A 84 -17.58 -12.74 -7.99
CA SER A 84 -18.75 -12.88 -7.12
C SER A 84 -18.64 -14.04 -6.12
N ASN A 85 -17.58 -14.85 -6.21
CA ASN A 85 -17.30 -15.98 -5.34
C ASN A 85 -15.97 -15.79 -4.62
N ASP A 86 -16.04 -15.24 -3.42
CA ASP A 86 -14.88 -14.86 -2.63
C ASP A 86 -13.94 -16.04 -2.34
N PHE A 87 -14.47 -17.22 -1.99
CA PHE A 87 -13.65 -18.42 -1.77
C PHE A 87 -12.81 -18.82 -2.99
N GLN A 88 -13.39 -18.70 -4.18
CA GLN A 88 -12.68 -19.04 -5.41
C GLN A 88 -11.64 -17.99 -5.76
N LEU A 89 -11.95 -16.72 -5.47
CA LEU A 89 -11.01 -15.61 -5.65
C LEU A 89 -9.83 -15.71 -4.66
N GLU A 90 -10.09 -16.03 -3.39
CA GLU A 90 -9.08 -16.33 -2.38
C GLU A 90 -8.18 -17.50 -2.79
N MET A 91 -8.76 -18.57 -3.32
CA MET A 91 -8.00 -19.71 -3.85
C MET A 91 -7.06 -19.30 -4.98
N ASN A 92 -7.49 -18.39 -5.87
CA ASN A 92 -6.63 -17.87 -6.93
C ASN A 92 -5.46 -17.03 -6.35
N PHE A 93 -5.73 -16.16 -5.37
CA PHE A 93 -4.68 -15.41 -4.67
C PHE A 93 -3.67 -16.32 -3.97
N TYR A 94 -4.18 -17.33 -3.25
CA TYR A 94 -3.37 -18.32 -2.56
C TYR A 94 -2.45 -19.08 -3.52
N ASN A 95 -2.99 -19.58 -4.65
CA ASN A 95 -2.21 -20.31 -5.63
C ASN A 95 -1.12 -19.44 -6.27
N GLN A 96 -1.43 -18.17 -6.59
CA GLN A 96 -0.43 -17.23 -7.09
C GLN A 96 0.70 -17.00 -6.09
N ALA A 97 0.36 -16.80 -4.80
CA ALA A 97 1.36 -16.62 -3.75
C ALA A 97 2.23 -17.87 -3.61
N LYS A 98 1.63 -19.07 -3.60
CA LYS A 98 2.33 -20.35 -3.52
C LYS A 98 3.30 -20.56 -4.68
N GLU A 99 2.90 -20.25 -5.91
CA GLU A 99 3.78 -20.33 -7.08
C GLU A 99 4.91 -19.31 -7.01
N SER A 100 4.63 -18.10 -6.53
CA SER A 100 5.63 -17.05 -6.36
C SER A 100 6.69 -17.46 -5.34
N VAL A 101 6.29 -18.07 -4.22
CA VAL A 101 7.20 -18.62 -3.21
C VAL A 101 8.07 -19.72 -3.83
N LYS A 102 7.49 -20.68 -4.56
CA LYS A 102 8.27 -21.73 -5.23
C LYS A 102 9.33 -21.13 -6.17
N SER A 103 8.95 -20.14 -6.97
CA SER A 103 9.89 -19.48 -7.88
C SER A 103 10.97 -18.69 -7.13
N ALA A 104 10.63 -18.05 -5.99
CA ALA A 104 11.61 -17.36 -5.16
C ALA A 104 12.62 -18.34 -4.56
N PHE A 105 12.16 -19.51 -4.08
CA PHE A 105 13.04 -20.54 -3.54
C PHE A 105 14.08 -20.99 -4.56
N SER A 106 13.68 -21.25 -5.81
CA SER A 106 14.64 -21.59 -6.88
C SER A 106 15.65 -20.48 -7.19
N MET A 107 15.36 -19.21 -6.85
CA MET A 107 16.32 -18.11 -6.99
C MET A 107 17.25 -17.98 -5.76
N ILE A 108 16.80 -18.44 -4.59
CA ILE A 108 17.52 -18.40 -3.31
C ILE A 108 18.38 -19.66 -3.08
N ASP A 109 18.39 -20.63 -4.01
CA ASP A 109 19.15 -21.89 -3.87
C ASP A 109 20.64 -21.73 -3.50
N ASN A 110 21.25 -20.58 -3.82
CA ASN A 110 22.64 -20.27 -3.46
C ASN A 110 22.82 -19.73 -2.02
N GLU A 111 21.75 -19.35 -1.31
CA GLU A 111 21.75 -18.84 0.06
C GLU A 111 20.60 -19.44 0.91
N PRO A 112 20.68 -20.72 1.31
CA PRO A 112 19.60 -21.43 2.01
C PRO A 112 19.22 -20.83 3.37
N SER A 113 20.14 -20.06 3.97
CA SER A 113 19.92 -19.37 5.26
C SER A 113 18.77 -18.36 5.23
N LEU A 114 18.43 -17.83 4.04
CA LEU A 114 17.34 -16.87 3.86
C LEU A 114 15.97 -17.53 3.73
N ALA A 115 15.91 -18.84 3.50
CA ALA A 115 14.68 -19.55 3.19
C ALA A 115 13.77 -19.76 4.42
N PHE A 116 14.38 -19.97 5.59
CA PHE A 116 13.65 -20.32 6.81
C PHE A 116 14.13 -19.51 8.00
N ARG A 117 13.18 -18.99 8.76
CA ARG A 117 13.44 -18.45 10.10
C ARG A 117 13.85 -19.61 11.03
N PRO A 118 15.02 -19.55 11.69
CA PRO A 118 15.39 -20.53 12.70
C PRO A 118 14.40 -20.54 13.87
N SER A 119 14.11 -21.73 14.42
CA SER A 119 13.22 -21.87 15.57
C SER A 119 13.74 -21.18 16.84
N ASP A 120 15.06 -21.02 16.94
CA ASP A 120 15.76 -20.41 18.07
C ASP A 120 16.13 -18.93 17.84
N TYR A 121 15.50 -18.30 16.82
CA TYR A 121 15.68 -16.88 16.53
C TYR A 121 14.49 -16.06 17.04
N PHE A 122 14.63 -15.50 18.24
CA PHE A 122 13.62 -14.66 18.89
C PHE A 122 13.83 -13.19 18.52
N ALA A 123 12.94 -12.67 17.69
CA ALA A 123 12.86 -11.27 17.30
C ALA A 123 11.41 -10.80 17.42
N GLU A 124 11.19 -9.49 17.43
CA GLU A 124 9.85 -8.91 17.44
C GLU A 124 9.04 -9.40 16.22
N MET A 125 7.85 -9.92 16.48
CA MET A 125 6.93 -10.42 15.45
C MET A 125 5.82 -9.39 15.22
N VAL A 126 5.22 -9.40 14.04
CA VAL A 126 4.11 -8.49 13.68
C VAL A 126 2.91 -8.58 14.63
N LYS A 127 2.72 -9.72 15.31
CA LYS A 127 1.67 -9.93 16.31
C LYS A 127 2.33 -10.46 17.61
N PRO A 128 1.97 -9.94 18.79
CA PRO A 128 2.49 -10.44 20.06
C PRO A 128 1.88 -11.81 20.41
N ASP A 129 2.60 -12.59 21.22
CA ASP A 129 2.19 -13.95 21.60
C ASP A 129 0.85 -13.99 22.35
N ASP A 130 0.59 -12.99 23.20
CA ASP A 130 -0.69 -12.82 23.90
C ASP A 130 -1.87 -12.64 22.94
N HIS A 131 -1.65 -12.02 21.78
CA HIS A 131 -2.67 -11.91 20.74
C HIS A 131 -2.84 -13.25 20.03
N MET A 132 -1.76 -13.93 19.68
CA MET A 132 -1.81 -15.22 18.97
C MET A 132 -2.45 -16.34 19.78
N THR A 133 -2.40 -16.27 21.11
CA THR A 133 -3.05 -17.26 22.00
C THR A 133 -4.57 -17.05 22.07
N LYS A 134 -5.06 -15.86 21.72
CA LYS A 134 -6.49 -15.49 21.80
C LYS A 134 -7.27 -15.69 20.50
N VAL A 135 -6.58 -15.66 19.36
CA VAL A 135 -7.16 -15.84 18.01
C VAL A 135 -7.47 -17.31 17.77
#